data_AF-A0A7J4R0X7-F1
#
_entry.id   AF-A0A7J4R0X7-F1
#
_cell.length_a   1.000
_cell.length_b   1.000
_cell.length_c   1.000
_cell.angle_alpha   90.00
_cell.angle_beta   90.00
_cell.angle_gamma   90.00
#
_symmetry.space_group_name_H-M   'P 1'
#
loop_
_entity.id
_entity.type
_entity.pdbx_description
1 polymer ?
#
loop_
_entity_poly.entity_id
_entity_poly.type
_entity_poly.pdbx_seq_one_letter_code
_entity_poly.pdbx_strand_id
1 'polypeptide(L)'
;MVDASAVKQKVKNMPKRSKALAHIPSHKHCRVCGIDISAKAEERVCKDADCIKKYEKDEKNKERMRVWMLIFFGIFAFLTILPVLARLM
;
A
#
# COMPACT_ATOMS: atom_id res chain seq x y z
N MET A 1 20.40 -1.50 -26.99
CA MET A 1 19.06 -2.13 -27.11
C MET A 1 19.08 -3.42 -26.33
N VAL A 2 18.05 -3.75 -25.55
CA VAL A 2 18.03 -5.00 -24.76
C VAL A 2 17.69 -6.16 -25.70
N ASP A 3 18.56 -7.18 -25.77
CA ASP A 3 18.39 -8.34 -26.62
C ASP A 3 17.15 -9.16 -26.24
N ALA A 4 16.08 -9.03 -27.03
CA ALA A 4 14.81 -9.72 -26.83
C ALA A 4 14.97 -11.25 -26.77
N SER A 5 15.96 -11.79 -27.48
CA SER A 5 16.29 -13.22 -27.51
C SER A 5 16.85 -13.70 -26.17
N ALA A 6 17.73 -12.92 -25.55
CA ALA A 6 18.32 -13.24 -24.25
C ALA A 6 17.27 -13.20 -23.13
N VAL A 7 16.35 -12.23 -23.17
CA VAL A 7 15.23 -12.15 -22.23
C VAL A 7 14.29 -13.35 -22.38
N LYS A 8 13.92 -13.72 -23.61
CA LYS A 8 13.05 -14.88 -23.86
C LYS A 8 13.66 -16.20 -23.37
N GLN A 9 14.97 -16.38 -23.53
CA GLN A 9 15.65 -17.59 -23.06
C GLN A 9 15.73 -17.64 -21.53
N LYS A 10 15.97 -16.50 -20.86
CA LYS A 10 15.95 -16.39 -19.40
C LYS A 10 14.57 -16.67 -18.81
N VAL A 11 13.50 -16.22 -19.45
CA VAL A 11 12.10 -16.50 -19.03
C VAL A 11 11.73 -17.97 -19.27
N LYS A 12 12.18 -18.58 -20.38
CA LYS A 12 11.93 -20.01 -20.66
C LYS A 12 12.65 -20.93 -19.67
N ASN A 13 13.84 -20.54 -19.23
CA ASN A 13 14.66 -21.30 -18.26
C ASN A 13 14.36 -20.92 -16.80
N MET A 14 13.50 -19.94 -16.56
CA MET A 14 13.02 -19.64 -15.22
C MET A 14 12.15 -20.82 -14.77
N PRO A 15 12.36 -21.39 -13.58
CA PRO A 15 11.48 -22.43 -13.06
C PRO A 15 10.07 -21.86 -13.04
N LYS A 16 9.17 -22.41 -13.87
CA LYS A 16 7.75 -22.07 -13.85
C LYS A 16 7.33 -22.22 -12.39
N ARG A 17 7.03 -21.11 -11.72
CA ARG A 17 6.66 -21.03 -10.30
C ARG A 17 5.73 -22.20 -10.04
N SER A 18 6.27 -23.21 -9.34
CA SER A 18 5.67 -24.55 -9.33
C SER A 18 4.24 -24.41 -8.86
N LYS A 19 3.30 -25.13 -9.50
CA LYS A 19 1.90 -25.17 -9.09
C LYS A 19 1.73 -25.61 -7.62
N ALA A 20 2.80 -26.08 -6.97
CA ALA A 20 2.89 -26.29 -5.52
C ALA A 20 2.69 -25.00 -4.70
N LEU A 21 2.96 -23.81 -5.24
CA LEU A 21 2.64 -22.54 -4.57
C LEU A 21 1.13 -22.23 -4.54
N ALA A 22 0.34 -22.89 -5.40
CA ALA A 22 -1.10 -22.71 -5.44
C ALA A 22 -1.85 -23.46 -4.31
N HIS A 23 -1.16 -24.38 -3.61
CA HIS A 23 -1.73 -25.18 -2.53
C HIS A 23 -1.26 -24.75 -1.13
N ILE A 24 -0.57 -23.61 -1.02
CA ILE A 24 -0.19 -23.07 0.28
C ILE A 24 -1.43 -22.44 0.90
N PRO A 25 -1.88 -22.91 2.08
CA PRO A 25 -3.03 -22.32 2.74
C PRO A 25 -2.78 -20.82 2.93
N SER A 26 -3.82 -20.01 2.69
CA SER A 26 -3.77 -18.57 2.88
C SER A 26 -3.46 -18.25 4.35
N HIS A 27 -2.19 -17.95 4.62
CA HIS A 27 -1.74 -17.52 5.94
C HIS A 27 -1.96 -16.01 6.07
N LYS A 28 -2.44 -15.58 7.23
CA LYS A 28 -2.53 -14.15 7.56
C LYS A 28 -1.30 -13.83 8.42
N HIS A 29 -0.60 -12.74 8.13
CA HIS A 29 0.46 -12.22 8.99
C HIS A 29 -0.01 -10.96 9.69
N CYS A 30 0.40 -10.75 10.93
CA CYS A 30 0.17 -9.48 11.60
C CYS A 30 0.91 -8.37 10.85
N ARG A 31 0.20 -7.31 10.47
CA ARG A 31 0.80 -6.16 9.76
C ARG A 31 1.90 -5.45 10.57
N VAL A 32 1.86 -5.55 11.90
CA VAL A 32 2.76 -4.81 12.80
C VAL A 32 3.97 -5.64 13.23
N CYS A 33 3.79 -6.93 13.54
CA CYS A 33 4.85 -7.79 14.07
C CYS A 33 5.20 -9.00 13.19
N GLY A 34 4.44 -9.26 12.13
CA GLY A 34 4.74 -10.36 11.18
C GLY A 34 4.48 -11.77 11.71
N ILE A 35 3.85 -11.92 12.87
CA ILE A 35 3.47 -13.23 13.42
C ILE A 35 2.32 -13.83 12.61
N ASP A 36 2.35 -15.16 12.40
CA ASP A 36 1.28 -15.92 11.78
C ASP A 36 -0.03 -15.83 12.60
N ILE A 37 -1.09 -15.41 11.93
CA ILE A 37 -2.46 -15.32 12.43
C ILE A 37 -3.30 -16.39 11.73
N SER A 38 -4.19 -17.04 12.50
CA SER A 38 -5.17 -17.97 11.93
C SER A 38 -5.94 -17.34 10.77
N ALA A 39 -6.09 -18.08 9.67
CA ALA A 39 -6.79 -17.63 8.46
C ALA A 39 -8.24 -17.16 8.72
N LYS A 40 -8.86 -17.59 9.83
CA LYS A 40 -10.20 -17.21 10.27
C LYS A 40 -10.29 -15.91 11.08
N ALA A 41 -9.18 -15.31 11.49
CA ALA A 41 -9.23 -14.05 12.24
C ALA A 41 -9.71 -12.90 11.33
N GLU A 42 -10.71 -12.15 11.79
CA GLU A 42 -11.32 -11.05 11.01
C GLU A 42 -10.37 -9.85 10.88
N GLU A 43 -9.51 -9.62 11.87
CA GLU A 43 -8.56 -8.50 11.89
C GLU A 43 -7.16 -8.91 11.43
N ARG A 44 -6.48 -8.07 10.63
CA ARG A 44 -5.08 -8.27 10.16
C ARG A 44 -4.02 -7.95 11.23
N VAL A 45 -4.39 -7.96 12.49
CA VAL A 45 -3.53 -7.62 13.63
C VAL A 45 -3.61 -8.75 14.65
N CYS A 46 -2.49 -9.09 15.27
CA CYS A 46 -2.49 -10.08 16.35
C CYS A 46 -3.21 -9.51 17.58
N LYS A 47 -3.57 -10.39 18.53
CA LYS A 47 -4.29 -10.02 19.75
C LYS A 47 -3.43 -9.25 20.77
N ASP A 48 -2.18 -8.94 20.44
CA ASP A 48 -1.29 -8.15 21.30
C ASP A 48 -1.72 -6.69 21.35
N ALA A 49 -1.85 -6.15 22.56
CA ALA A 49 -2.30 -4.79 22.80
C ALA A 49 -1.40 -3.74 22.12
N ASP A 50 -0.09 -3.98 22.04
CA ASP A 50 0.85 -3.08 21.37
C ASP A 50 0.62 -3.01 19.86
N CYS A 51 0.26 -4.13 19.23
CA CYS A 51 -0.01 -4.18 17.80
C CYS A 51 -1.33 -3.48 17.46
N ILE A 52 -2.36 -3.65 18.30
CA ILE A 52 -3.65 -2.97 18.15
C ILE A 52 -3.47 -1.45 18.28
N LYS A 53 -2.75 -0.98 19.30
CA LYS A 53 -2.48 0.45 19.51
C LYS A 53 -1.74 1.09 18.34
N LYS A 54 -0.72 0.42 17.80
CA LYS A 54 0.02 0.89 16.62
C LYS A 54 -0.88 0.96 15.40
N TYR A 55 -1.69 -0.07 15.17
CA TYR A 55 -2.63 -0.11 14.06
C TYR A 55 -3.66 1.03 14.13
N GLU A 56 -4.25 1.27 15.30
CA GLU A 56 -5.22 2.35 15.50
C GLU A 56 -4.59 3.73 15.28
N LYS A 57 -3.34 3.93 15.74
CA LYS A 57 -2.58 5.16 15.51
C LYS A 57 -2.31 5.38 14.01
N ASP A 58 -1.94 4.34 13.29
CA ASP A 58 -1.66 4.40 11.86
C ASP A 58 -2.93 4.70 11.04
N GLU A 59 -4.06 4.10 11.38
CA GLU A 59 -5.34 4.39 10.71
C GLU A 59 -5.77 5.84 10.92
N LYS A 60 -5.71 6.34 12.17
CA LYS A 60 -5.94 7.76 12.47
C LYS A 60 -4.99 8.68 11.69
N ASN A 61 -3.72 8.31 11.61
CA ASN A 61 -2.74 9.11 10.87
C ASN A 61 -3.04 9.12 9.36
N LYS A 62 -3.48 7.99 8.79
CA LYS A 62 -3.84 7.88 7.37
C LYS A 62 -5.04 8.75 7.02
N GLU A 63 -6.06 8.79 7.89
CA GLU A 63 -7.20 9.70 7.74
C GLU A 63 -6.76 11.15 7.79
N ARG A 64 -5.92 11.50 8.76
CA ARG A 64 -5.35 12.85 8.87
C ARG A 64 -4.54 13.22 7.63
N MET A 65 -3.69 12.33 7.12
CA MET A 65 -2.91 12.59 5.91
C MET A 65 -3.80 12.85 4.68
N ARG A 66 -4.93 12.14 4.56
CA ARG A 66 -5.91 12.39 3.49
C ARG A 66 -6.51 13.79 3.60
N VAL A 67 -6.92 14.20 4.81
CA VAL A 67 -7.45 15.55 5.06
C VAL A 67 -6.40 16.62 4.79
N TRP A 68 -5.17 16.41 5.22
CA TRP A 68 -4.05 17.33 4.99
C TRP A 68 -3.73 17.51 3.50
N MET A 69 -3.79 16.46 2.69
CA MET A 69 -3.65 16.58 1.23
C MET A 69 -4.73 17.49 0.63
N LEU A 70 -5.99 17.33 1.04
CA LEU A 70 -7.10 18.15 0.53
C LEU A 70 -6.91 19.63 0.90
N ILE A 71 -6.52 19.90 2.15
CA ILE A 71 -6.25 21.28 2.61
C ILE A 71 -5.08 21.88 1.84
N PHE A 72 -3.98 21.12 1.68
CA PHE A 72 -2.80 21.57 0.95
C PHE A 72 -3.15 21.94 -0.50
N PHE A 73 -3.87 21.07 -1.22
CA PHE A 73 -4.30 21.36 -2.58
C PHE A 73 -5.30 22.52 -2.65
N GLY A 74 -6.20 22.65 -1.68
CA GLY A 74 -7.13 23.78 -1.60
C GLY A 74 -6.42 25.12 -1.45
N ILE A 75 -5.45 25.21 -0.54
CA ILE A 75 -4.64 26.43 -0.33
C ILE A 75 -3.78 26.71 -1.57
N PHE A 76 -3.12 25.69 -2.12
CA PHE A 76 -2.30 25.84 -3.32
C PHE A 76 -3.12 26.36 -4.51
N ALA A 77 -4.30 25.78 -4.73
CA ALA A 77 -5.24 26.24 -5.76
C ALA A 77 -5.69 27.67 -5.49
N PHE A 78 -6.01 28.04 -4.26
CA PHE A 78 -6.41 29.41 -3.92
C PHE A 78 -5.29 30.42 -4.22
N LEU A 79 -4.07 30.14 -3.78
CA LEU A 79 -2.93 31.04 -3.99
C LEU A 79 -2.53 31.19 -5.45
N THR A 80 -2.78 30.18 -6.29
CA THR A 80 -2.38 30.19 -7.71
C THR A 80 -3.51 30.63 -8.63
N ILE A 81 -4.74 30.15 -8.41
CA ILE A 81 -5.89 30.40 -9.28
C ILE A 81 -6.49 31.78 -9.02
N LEU A 82 -6.56 32.25 -7.76
CA LEU A 82 -7.12 33.56 -7.44
C LEU A 82 -6.40 34.74 -8.12
N PRO A 83 -5.06 34.85 -8.10
CA PRO A 83 -4.35 35.93 -8.79
C PRO A 83 -4.30 35.76 -10.31
N VAL A 84 -4.60 34.56 -10.84
CA VAL A 84 -4.75 34.33 -12.28
C VAL A 84 -6.13 34.79 -12.74
N LEU A 85 -7.19 34.44 -12.01
CA LEU A 85 -8.56 34.91 -12.26
C LEU A 85 -8.66 36.42 -12.15
N ALA A 86 -8.07 37.03 -11.11
CA ALA A 86 -8.08 38.48 -10.92
C ALA A 86 -7.32 39.27 -12.00
N ARG A 87 -6.49 38.61 -12.83
CA ARG A 87 -5.84 39.22 -14.00
C ARG A 87 -6.55 38.93 -15.31
N LEU A 88 -7.45 37.95 -15.32
CA LEU A 88 -8.25 37.51 -16.47
C LEU A 88 -9.61 38.23 -16.55
N MET A 89 -10.13 38.65 -15.39
CA MET A 89 -11.18 39.66 -15.27
C MET A 89 -10.57 41.06 -15.38
#